data_AF-A0A939GAB8-F1
#
_entry.id   AF-A0A939GAB8-F1
#
_cell.length_a   1.000
_cell.length_b   1.000
_cell.length_c   1.000
_cell.angle_alpha   90.00
_cell.angle_beta   90.00
_cell.angle_gamma   90.00
#
_symmetry.space_group_name_H-M   'P 1'
#
loop_
_entity.id
_entity.type
_entity.pdbx_description
1 polymer ?
#
loop_
_entity_poly.entity_id
_entity_poly.type
_entity_poly.pdbx_seq_one_letter_code
_entity_poly.pdbx_strand_id
1 'polypeptide(L)'
;MLLSVPVKPCVRRFLLKEFGREPIAVRANSDLGGILLLAFAKGESVPLEAMELSHDELPDLDNLTPIQFQLGETFRRSALSPNSRVLLTGALMAYFRTCLFFYTLGRRTLFDSEMSAVKLFLKVYNIREDELTEEAAIKIAQRERRERALFKPTPSVATTQAA
;
A
#
# COMPACT_ATOMS: atom_id res chain seq x y z
N MET A 1 2.25 -0.42 -21.28
CA MET A 1 3.61 -0.34 -20.70
C MET A 1 3.70 -1.42 -19.63
N LEU A 2 4.82 -2.14 -19.54
CA LEU A 2 5.06 -3.05 -18.42
C LEU A 2 5.90 -2.33 -17.37
N LEU A 3 5.41 -2.29 -16.14
CA LEU A 3 6.12 -1.73 -14.99
C LEU A 3 6.47 -2.86 -14.03
N SER A 4 7.76 -3.02 -13.73
CA SER A 4 8.23 -3.91 -12.68
C SER A 4 8.52 -3.10 -11.42
N VAL A 5 7.93 -3.50 -10.29
CA VAL A 5 8.15 -2.88 -8.97
C VAL A 5 8.65 -3.95 -8.00
N PRO A 6 9.74 -3.71 -7.26
CA PRO A 6 10.20 -4.63 -6.23
C PRO A 6 9.28 -4.51 -5.00
N VAL A 7 8.81 -5.63 -4.46
CA VAL A 7 7.92 -5.69 -3.29
C VAL A 7 8.26 -6.87 -2.39
N LYS A 8 7.87 -6.81 -1.12
CA LYS A 8 8.01 -7.96 -0.21
C LYS A 8 7.18 -9.16 -0.70
N PRO A 9 7.62 -10.42 -0.48
CA PRO A 9 6.91 -11.60 -0.98
C PRO A 9 5.45 -11.69 -0.53
N CYS A 10 5.16 -11.29 0.72
CA CYS A 10 3.79 -11.24 1.25
C CYS A 10 2.90 -10.25 0.49
N VAL A 11 3.44 -9.08 0.10
CA VAL A 11 2.75 -8.09 -0.72
C VAL A 11 2.51 -8.64 -2.13
N ARG A 12 3.52 -9.32 -2.71
CA ARG A 12 3.37 -9.96 -4.03
C ARG A 12 2.22 -10.96 -4.02
N ARG A 13 2.15 -11.86 -3.03
CA ARG A 13 1.05 -12.83 -2.91
C ARG A 13 -0.30 -12.18 -2.74
N PHE A 14 -0.37 -11.16 -1.88
CA PHE A 14 -1.57 -10.37 -1.68
C PHE A 14 -2.07 -9.79 -3.00
N LEU A 15 -1.20 -9.09 -3.74
CA LEU A 15 -1.55 -8.45 -5.02
C LEU A 15 -1.99 -9.47 -6.08
N LEU A 16 -1.31 -10.62 -6.18
CA LEU A 16 -1.68 -11.68 -7.12
C LEU A 16 -3.01 -12.34 -6.78
N LYS A 17 -3.32 -12.45 -5.49
CA LYS A 17 -4.61 -13.01 -5.05
C LYS A 17 -5.76 -12.02 -5.31
N GLU A 18 -5.53 -10.74 -5.07
CA GLU A 18 -6.55 -9.69 -5.19
C GLU A 18 -6.83 -9.32 -6.65
N PHE A 19 -5.79 -9.16 -7.46
CA PHE A 19 -5.90 -8.62 -8.81
C PHE A 19 -5.64 -9.64 -9.93
N GLY A 20 -5.28 -10.88 -9.57
CA GLY A 20 -5.08 -11.97 -10.51
C GLY A 20 -3.62 -12.16 -10.95
N ARG A 21 -3.44 -12.82 -12.10
CA ARG A 21 -2.12 -13.27 -12.56
C ARG A 21 -1.27 -12.12 -13.10
N GLU A 22 0.04 -12.35 -13.08
CA GLU A 22 1.05 -11.44 -13.60
C GLU A 22 1.16 -11.53 -15.14
N PRO A 23 1.35 -10.40 -15.87
CA PRO A 23 1.35 -9.03 -15.38
C PRO A 23 -0.07 -8.56 -14.99
N ILE A 24 -0.19 -7.92 -13.83
CA ILE A 24 -1.49 -7.46 -13.32
C ILE A 24 -1.99 -6.31 -14.21
N ALA A 25 -3.14 -6.49 -14.85
CA ALA A 25 -3.78 -5.46 -15.66
C ALA A 25 -4.39 -4.38 -14.77
N VAL A 26 -3.80 -3.18 -14.75
CA VAL A 26 -4.23 -2.10 -13.86
C VAL A 26 -5.15 -1.14 -14.59
N ARG A 27 -6.34 -0.93 -14.02
CA ARG A 27 -7.26 0.13 -14.45
C ARG A 27 -6.93 1.42 -13.70
N ALA A 28 -6.88 2.54 -14.42
CA ALA A 28 -6.54 3.84 -13.83
C ALA A 28 -7.49 4.28 -12.70
N ASN A 29 -8.75 3.85 -12.75
CA ASN A 29 -9.79 4.16 -11.77
C ASN A 29 -9.90 3.17 -10.60
N SER A 30 -8.95 2.25 -10.46
CA SER A 30 -8.85 1.37 -9.28
C SER A 30 -7.95 1.98 -8.22
N ASP A 31 -8.08 1.56 -6.95
CA ASP A 31 -7.17 2.00 -5.87
C ASP A 31 -5.70 1.76 -6.25
N LEU A 32 -5.41 0.58 -6.81
CA LEU A 32 -4.09 0.23 -7.34
C LEU A 32 -3.67 1.18 -8.47
N GLY A 33 -4.58 1.53 -9.38
CA GLY A 33 -4.36 2.52 -10.43
C GLY A 33 -4.02 3.90 -9.89
N GLY A 34 -4.73 4.36 -8.87
CA GLY A 34 -4.48 5.62 -8.18
C GLY A 34 -3.09 5.65 -7.52
N ILE A 35 -2.73 4.57 -6.80
CA ILE A 35 -1.39 4.43 -6.21
C ILE A 35 -0.30 4.50 -7.27
N LEU A 36 -0.47 3.79 -8.39
CA LEU A 36 0.51 3.80 -9.46
C LEU A 36 0.59 5.17 -10.12
N LEU A 37 -0.54 5.83 -10.40
CA LEU A 37 -0.60 7.17 -11.00
C LEU A 37 0.12 8.23 -10.15
N LEU A 38 0.01 8.18 -8.82
CA LEU A 38 0.71 9.13 -7.94
C LEU A 38 2.23 9.13 -8.14
N ALA A 39 2.81 7.96 -8.48
CA ALA A 39 4.24 7.88 -8.78
C ALA A 39 4.61 8.45 -10.16
N PHE A 40 3.67 8.47 -11.10
CA PHE A 40 3.87 9.07 -12.43
C PHE A 40 3.53 10.57 -12.45
N ALA A 41 2.63 11.04 -11.58
CA ALA A 41 2.18 12.43 -11.49
C ALA A 41 3.29 13.40 -11.04
N LYS A 42 4.35 12.90 -10.39
CA LYS A 42 5.57 13.69 -10.09
C LYS A 42 6.33 14.18 -11.34
N GLY A 43 5.86 13.85 -12.56
CA GLY A 43 6.40 14.33 -13.83
C GLY A 43 5.90 15.70 -14.30
N GLU A 44 4.88 16.29 -13.67
CA GLU A 44 4.46 17.68 -13.93
C GLU A 44 4.82 18.55 -12.71
N SER A 45 6.04 19.11 -12.74
CA SER A 45 6.56 20.20 -11.87
C SER A 45 5.92 20.36 -10.47
N VAL A 46 5.93 19.31 -9.65
CA VAL A 46 5.71 19.51 -8.21
C VAL A 46 7.06 19.91 -7.63
N PRO A 47 7.23 21.10 -7.04
CA PRO A 47 8.49 21.51 -6.44
C PRO A 47 8.88 20.48 -5.38
N LEU A 48 9.94 19.73 -5.67
CA LEU A 48 10.44 18.60 -4.88
C LEU A 48 11.05 19.03 -3.53
N GLU A 49 10.95 20.31 -3.18
CA GLU A 49 11.46 20.91 -1.94
C GLU A 49 10.62 20.53 -0.70
N ALA A 50 9.46 19.87 -0.87
CA ALA A 50 8.56 19.49 0.23
C ALA A 50 8.54 18.00 0.59
N MET A 51 9.36 17.15 -0.04
CA MET A 51 9.44 15.72 0.29
C MET A 51 10.89 15.28 0.45
N GLU A 52 11.58 15.86 1.42
CA GLU A 52 12.80 15.26 1.98
C GLU A 52 12.41 13.94 2.65
N LEU A 53 12.52 12.83 1.91
CA LEU A 53 12.41 11.50 2.46
C LEU A 53 13.61 11.29 3.39
N SER A 54 13.37 11.16 4.69
CA SER A 54 14.43 10.79 5.62
C SER A 54 14.90 9.37 5.28
N HIS A 55 16.19 9.07 5.51
CA HIS A 55 16.74 7.73 5.28
C HIS A 55 15.99 6.63 6.08
N ASP A 56 15.26 7.01 7.14
CA ASP A 56 14.43 6.13 7.96
C ASP A 56 13.10 5.71 7.30
N GLU A 57 12.70 6.33 6.19
CA GLU A 57 11.47 6.03 5.45
C GLU A 57 11.68 5.12 4.23
N LEU A 58 12.93 4.81 3.90
CA LEU A 58 13.24 3.89 2.81
C LEU A 58 12.86 2.46 3.22
N PRO A 59 12.09 1.74 2.38
CA PRO A 59 11.71 0.37 2.69
C PRO A 59 12.98 -0.49 2.75
N ASP A 60 13.11 -1.24 3.84
CA ASP A 60 14.08 -2.31 4.00
C ASP A 60 14.14 -3.17 2.72
N LEU A 61 15.28 -3.10 2.02
CA LEU A 61 15.47 -3.63 0.66
C LEU A 61 15.74 -5.14 0.66
N ASP A 62 15.85 -5.75 1.84
CA ASP A 62 16.15 -7.17 1.98
C ASP A 62 14.97 -8.03 1.50
N ASN A 63 15.28 -9.03 0.68
CA ASN A 63 14.35 -10.02 0.13
C ASN A 63 13.17 -9.48 -0.70
N LEU A 64 13.36 -8.41 -1.47
CA LEU A 64 12.34 -7.94 -2.40
C LEU A 64 12.24 -8.83 -3.66
N THR A 65 11.01 -9.05 -4.12
CA THR A 65 10.68 -9.80 -5.34
C THR A 65 9.96 -8.88 -6.34
N PRO A 66 10.25 -8.97 -7.64
CA PRO A 66 9.56 -8.14 -8.62
C PRO A 66 8.10 -8.59 -8.80
N ILE A 67 7.23 -7.62 -9.02
CA ILE A 67 5.87 -7.82 -9.53
C ILE A 67 5.64 -6.90 -10.74
N GLN A 68 5.06 -7.47 -11.80
CA GLN A 68 4.79 -6.76 -13.05
C GLN A 68 3.35 -6.29 -13.14
N PHE A 69 3.19 -5.04 -13.57
CA PHE A 69 1.92 -4.40 -13.88
C PHE A 69 1.84 -4.09 -15.36
N GLN A 70 0.73 -4.44 -15.98
CA GLN A 70 0.38 -3.99 -17.32
C GLN A 70 -0.42 -2.69 -17.21
N LEU A 71 0.23 -1.60 -17.60
CA LEU A 71 -0.32 -0.25 -17.56
C LEU A 71 -0.89 0.15 -18.93
N GLY A 72 -2.09 0.75 -18.90
CA GLY A 72 -2.81 1.27 -20.07
C GLY A 72 -2.16 2.51 -20.71
N GLU A 73 -2.83 3.09 -21.70
CA GLU A 73 -2.28 4.18 -22.52
C GLU A 73 -2.04 5.48 -21.72
N THR A 74 -2.79 5.69 -20.65
CA THR A 74 -2.67 6.83 -19.72
C THR A 74 -1.27 6.94 -19.07
N PHE A 75 -0.52 5.84 -19.02
CA PHE A 75 0.80 5.77 -18.40
C PHE A 75 1.97 5.86 -19.41
N ARG A 76 1.70 6.05 -20.71
CA ARG A 76 2.72 5.92 -21.78
C ARG A 76 3.72 7.07 -21.88
N ARG A 77 3.55 8.18 -21.15
CA ARG A 77 4.35 9.41 -21.35
C ARG A 77 5.31 9.76 -20.21
N SER A 78 5.36 8.97 -19.14
CA SER A 78 6.12 9.33 -17.94
C SER A 78 7.15 8.24 -17.59
N ALA A 79 8.43 8.62 -17.64
CA ALA A 79 9.50 7.77 -17.13
C ALA A 79 9.53 7.86 -15.61
N LEU A 80 9.42 6.71 -14.92
CA LEU A 80 9.62 6.66 -13.47
C LEU A 80 11.10 6.79 -13.13
N SER A 81 11.45 7.81 -12.34
CA SER A 81 12.77 7.90 -11.72
C SER A 81 12.99 6.73 -10.74
N PRO A 82 14.25 6.35 -10.46
CA PRO A 82 14.56 5.34 -9.45
C PRO A 82 13.92 5.64 -8.08
N ASN A 83 13.91 6.91 -7.66
CA ASN A 83 13.29 7.35 -6.42
C ASN A 83 11.77 7.12 -6.41
N SER A 84 11.11 7.36 -7.55
CA SER A 84 9.66 7.11 -7.69
C SER A 84 9.33 5.62 -7.62
N ARG A 85 10.24 4.74 -8.07
CA ARG A 85 10.07 3.29 -7.92
C ARG A 85 10.19 2.83 -6.46
N VAL A 86 11.09 3.42 -5.68
CA VAL A 86 11.21 3.11 -4.25
C VAL A 86 9.96 3.58 -3.49
N LEU A 87 9.46 4.78 -3.81
CA LEU A 87 8.20 5.27 -3.27
C LEU A 87 7.02 4.33 -3.58
N LEU A 88 6.98 3.75 -4.78
CA LEU A 88 5.97 2.74 -5.13
C LEU A 88 6.04 1.49 -4.27
N THR A 89 7.25 1.00 -3.97
CA THR A 89 7.43 -0.13 -3.05
C THR A 89 6.83 0.18 -1.68
N GLY A 90 7.14 1.36 -1.13
CA GLY A 90 6.56 1.84 0.14
C GLY A 90 5.05 1.99 0.10
N ALA A 91 4.51 2.55 -0.99
CA ALA A 91 3.07 2.75 -1.18
C ALA A 91 2.30 1.42 -1.28
N LEU A 92 2.83 0.44 -2.02
CA LEU A 92 2.23 -0.90 -2.12
C LEU A 92 2.26 -1.63 -0.77
N MET A 93 3.33 -1.46 0.02
CA MET A 93 3.39 -1.97 1.38
C MET A 93 2.35 -1.27 2.28
N ALA A 94 2.20 0.05 2.20
CA ALA A 94 1.18 0.79 2.96
C ALA A 94 -0.24 0.35 2.58
N TYR A 95 -0.50 0.10 1.30
CA TYR A 95 -1.77 -0.44 0.83
C TYR A 95 -2.06 -1.83 1.41
N PHE A 96 -1.06 -2.73 1.40
CA PHE A 96 -1.16 -4.03 2.06
C PHE A 96 -1.50 -3.91 3.55
N ARG A 97 -0.79 -3.04 4.29
CA ARG A 97 -1.05 -2.81 5.73
C ARG A 97 -2.47 -2.30 5.98
N THR A 98 -2.93 -1.38 5.13
CA THR A 98 -4.29 -0.84 5.18
C THR A 98 -5.34 -1.94 4.97
N CYS A 99 -5.15 -2.80 3.95
CA CYS A 99 -6.05 -3.91 3.66
C CYS A 99 -6.08 -4.94 4.80
N LEU A 100 -4.92 -5.29 5.36
CA LEU A 100 -4.82 -6.17 6.53
C LEU A 100 -5.57 -5.58 7.74
N PHE A 101 -5.39 -4.29 8.01
CA PHE A 101 -6.08 -3.61 9.10
C PHE A 101 -7.61 -3.61 8.90
N PHE A 102 -8.11 -3.22 7.73
CA PHE A 102 -9.56 -3.21 7.50
C PHE A 102 -10.17 -4.60 7.47
N TYR A 103 -9.45 -5.60 6.95
CA TYR A 103 -9.89 -6.99 7.01
C TYR A 103 -10.01 -7.47 8.46
N THR A 104 -8.99 -7.19 9.28
CA THR A 104 -9.01 -7.59 10.69
C THR A 104 -10.10 -6.86 11.46
N LEU A 105 -10.30 -5.56 11.22
CA LEU A 105 -11.39 -4.78 11.81
C LEU A 105 -12.76 -5.36 11.44
N GLY A 106 -12.99 -5.64 10.15
CA GLY A 106 -14.25 -6.18 9.66
C GLY A 106 -14.54 -7.61 10.13
N ARG A 107 -13.52 -8.42 10.43
CA ARG A 107 -13.68 -9.80 10.93
C ARG A 107 -13.67 -9.91 12.45
N ARG A 108 -13.15 -8.91 13.17
CA ARG A 108 -13.23 -8.87 14.65
C ARG A 108 -14.66 -8.87 15.15
N THR A 109 -15.60 -8.28 14.40
CA THR A 109 -17.03 -8.33 14.72
C THR A 109 -17.62 -9.75 14.71
N LEU A 110 -16.96 -10.70 14.04
CA LEU A 110 -17.43 -12.09 13.92
C LEU A 110 -16.73 -13.06 14.88
N PHE A 111 -15.45 -12.83 15.19
CA PHE A 111 -14.63 -13.79 15.95
C PHE A 111 -14.15 -13.28 17.31
N ASP A 112 -14.43 -12.03 17.65
CA ASP A 112 -13.96 -11.32 18.86
C ASP A 112 -12.44 -11.44 19.14
N SER A 113 -11.67 -11.73 18.09
CA SER A 113 -10.23 -11.99 18.19
C SER A 113 -9.51 -11.44 16.97
N GLU A 114 -8.61 -10.49 17.20
CA GLU A 114 -7.72 -9.93 16.18
C GLU A 114 -6.75 -10.99 15.64
N MET A 115 -6.24 -11.85 16.52
CA MET A 115 -5.38 -12.98 16.16
C MET A 115 -6.08 -13.91 15.16
N SER A 116 -7.32 -14.31 15.44
CA SER A 116 -8.09 -15.18 14.54
C SER A 116 -8.35 -14.52 13.19
N ALA A 117 -8.61 -13.21 13.18
CA ALA A 117 -8.82 -12.45 11.95
C ALA A 117 -7.53 -12.35 11.11
N VAL A 118 -6.36 -12.15 11.73
CA VAL A 118 -5.06 -12.15 11.06
C VAL A 118 -4.74 -13.53 10.48
N LYS A 119 -4.91 -14.60 11.26
CA LYS A 119 -4.74 -15.98 10.79
C LYS A 119 -5.57 -16.26 9.55
N LEU A 120 -6.83 -15.83 9.58
CA LEU A 120 -7.73 -15.98 8.43
C LEU A 120 -7.26 -15.16 7.23
N PHE A 121 -6.77 -13.94 7.43
CA PHE A 121 -6.19 -13.14 6.35
C PHE A 121 -5.01 -13.85 5.69
N LEU A 122 -4.01 -14.26 6.46
CA LEU A 122 -2.82 -14.95 5.92
C LEU A 122 -3.22 -16.22 5.15
N LYS A 123 -4.18 -16.98 5.68
CA LYS A 123 -4.73 -18.16 5.01
C LYS A 123 -5.47 -17.83 3.70
N VAL A 124 -6.35 -16.82 3.70
CA VAL A 124 -7.14 -16.42 2.51
C VAL A 124 -6.22 -15.94 1.38
N TYR A 125 -5.18 -15.18 1.72
CA TYR A 125 -4.20 -14.66 0.77
C TYR A 125 -3.04 -15.63 0.48
N ASN A 126 -3.06 -16.82 1.09
CA ASN A 126 -2.03 -17.85 0.93
C ASN A 126 -0.61 -17.32 1.21
N ILE A 127 -0.49 -16.45 2.22
CA ILE A 127 0.78 -15.89 2.68
C ILE A 127 1.44 -16.90 3.59
N ARG A 128 2.69 -17.26 3.27
CA ARG A 128 3.41 -18.29 3.99
C ARG A 128 4.10 -17.70 5.23
N GLU A 129 4.35 -18.56 6.21
CA GLU A 129 4.96 -18.15 7.49
C GLU A 129 6.39 -17.64 7.34
N ASP A 130 7.15 -18.14 6.36
CA ASP A 130 8.48 -17.64 5.99
C ASP A 130 8.46 -16.23 5.37
N GLU A 131 7.31 -15.81 4.82
CA GLU A 131 7.15 -14.50 4.19
C GLU A 131 6.60 -13.44 5.16
N LEU A 132 5.70 -13.85 6.06
CA LEU A 132 5.15 -13.01 7.12
C LEU A 132 4.57 -13.88 8.24
N THR A 133 5.20 -13.86 9.42
CA THR A 133 4.70 -14.56 10.59
C THR A 133 3.41 -13.93 11.12
N GLU A 134 2.60 -14.73 11.81
CA GLU A 134 1.35 -14.27 12.44
C GLU A 134 1.60 -13.11 13.42
N GLU A 135 2.64 -13.22 14.25
CA GLU A 135 3.03 -12.18 15.20
C GLU A 135 3.41 -10.87 14.51
N ALA A 136 4.17 -10.93 13.41
CA ALA A 136 4.54 -9.76 12.64
C ALA A 136 3.31 -9.12 11.99
N ALA A 137 2.40 -9.92 11.42
CA ALA A 137 1.15 -9.43 10.85
C ALA A 137 0.25 -8.74 11.89
N ILE A 138 0.17 -9.28 13.11
CA ILE A 138 -0.56 -8.63 14.22
C ILE A 138 0.07 -7.29 14.59
N LYS A 139 1.40 -7.25 14.73
CA LYS A 139 2.12 -5.99 15.03
C LYS A 139 1.86 -4.94 13.96
N ILE A 140 1.81 -5.34 12.68
CA ILE A 140 1.44 -4.46 11.58
C ILE A 140 0.02 -3.91 11.76
N ALA A 141 -0.97 -4.77 11.98
CA ALA A 141 -2.37 -4.34 12.15
C ALA A 141 -2.55 -3.42 13.37
N GLN A 142 -1.88 -3.72 14.47
CA GLN A 142 -1.91 -2.90 15.68
C GLN A 142 -1.23 -1.55 15.49
N ARG A 143 -0.09 -1.50 14.77
CA ARG A 143 0.60 -0.26 14.44
C ARG A 143 -0.28 0.64 13.58
N GLU A 144 -0.90 0.08 12.53
CA GLU A 144 -1.82 0.79 11.65
C GLU A 144 -3.01 1.39 12.43
N ARG A 145 -3.57 0.64 13.39
CA ARG A 145 -4.61 1.13 14.30
C ARG A 145 -4.14 2.36 15.11
N ARG A 146 -2.94 2.29 15.69
CA ARG A 146 -2.38 3.38 16.51
C ARG A 146 -2.14 4.63 15.68
N GLU A 147 -1.51 4.47 14.51
CA GLU A 147 -1.23 5.58 13.59
C GLU A 147 -2.52 6.30 13.16
N ARG A 148 -3.59 5.55 12.88
CA ARG A 148 -4.90 6.12 12.52
C ARG A 148 -5.63 6.78 13.70
N ALA A 149 -5.47 6.28 14.92
CA ALA A 149 -6.06 6.90 16.11
C ALA A 149 -5.41 8.25 16.46
N LEU A 150 -4.13 8.43 16.10
CA LEU A 150 -3.39 9.68 16.27
C LEU A 150 -3.80 10.75 15.24
N PHE A 151 -4.35 10.33 14.09
CA PHE A 151 -4.88 11.23 13.08
C PHE A 151 -6.24 11.80 13.53
N LYS A 152 -6.23 12.73 14.49
CA LYS A 152 -7.41 13.52 14.83
C LYS A 152 -7.63 14.55 13.72
N PRO A 153 -8.83 14.61 13.10
CA PRO A 153 -9.13 15.69 12.17
C PRO A 153 -9.05 17.01 12.92
N THR A 154 -8.22 17.94 12.43
CA THR A 154 -8.27 19.34 12.87
C THR A 154 -9.72 19.80 12.67
N PRO A 155 -10.41 20.32 13.71
CA PRO A 155 -11.76 20.80 13.53
C PRO A 155 -11.75 21.85 12.41
N SER A 156 -12.52 21.63 11.35
CA SER A 156 -12.66 22.61 10.28
C SER A 156 -13.13 23.90 10.94
N VAL A 157 -12.38 24.98 10.77
CA VAL A 157 -12.79 26.32 11.19
C VAL A 157 -14.11 26.60 10.49
N ALA A 158 -15.21 26.49 11.23
CA ALA A 158 -16.51 26.88 10.75
C ALA A 158 -16.39 28.34 10.34
N THR A 159 -16.42 28.58 9.02
CA THR A 159 -16.46 29.94 8.49
C THR A 159 -17.86 30.45 8.80
N THR A 160 -18.02 31.06 9.98
CA THR A 160 -19.21 31.84 10.31
C THR A 160 -19.20 33.05 9.39
N GLN A 161 -19.84 32.92 8.23
CA GLN A 161 -20.30 34.07 7.46
C GLN A 161 -21.44 34.69 8.27
N ALA A 162 -21.10 35.69 9.07
CA ALA A 162 -22.08 36.63 9.60
C ALA A 162 -22.51 37.53 8.44
N ALA A 163 -23.81 37.49 8.14
CA ALA A 163 -24.51 38.33 7.19
C ALA A 163 -24.62 39.78 7.70
#